data_AF-A0A3S3T8D5-F1
#
_entry.id   AF-A0A3S3T8D5-F1
#
_cell.length_a   1.000
_cell.length_b   1.000
_cell.length_c   1.000
_cell.angle_alpha   90.00
_cell.angle_beta   90.00
_cell.angle_gamma   90.00
#
_symmetry.space_group_name_H-M   'P 1'
#
loop_
_entity.id
_entity.type
_entity.pdbx_description
1 polymer ?
#
loop_
_entity_poly.entity_id
_entity_poly.type
_entity_poly.pdbx_seq_one_letter_code
_entity_poly.pdbx_strand_id
1 'polypeptide(L)'
;MTAADAPSADDRSLDRALCAAHARADAGALIRLYDAAAQRRLADGRLDAACFYLTHAYVHALEAGSDQASAFRARLRDHGRED
;
A
#
# COMPACT_ATOMS: atom_id res chain seq x y z
N MET A 1 -5.09 -1.01 -28.08
CA MET A 1 -6.24 -0.69 -27.22
C MET A 1 -6.67 -1.99 -26.56
N THR A 2 -5.98 -2.40 -25.49
CA THR A 2 -6.19 -3.72 -24.90
C THR A 2 -7.10 -3.56 -23.69
N ALA A 3 -8.22 -4.26 -23.71
CA ALA A 3 -9.11 -4.40 -22.56
C ALA A 3 -8.40 -5.18 -21.44
N ALA A 4 -7.81 -4.47 -20.49
CA ALA A 4 -7.33 -4.99 -19.20
C ALA A 4 -7.17 -3.75 -18.31
N ASP A 5 -8.07 -3.42 -17.39
CA ASP A 5 -8.06 -3.97 -16.03
C ASP A 5 -9.30 -3.37 -15.32
N ALA A 6 -10.49 -3.94 -15.54
CA ALA A 6 -11.62 -3.55 -14.70
C ALA A 6 -11.26 -3.92 -13.25
N PRO A 7 -11.47 -3.05 -12.25
CA PRO A 7 -11.09 -3.35 -10.88
C PRO A 7 -11.70 -4.69 -10.47
N SER A 8 -10.89 -5.59 -9.95
CA SER A 8 -11.35 -6.90 -9.51
C SER A 8 -12.24 -6.74 -8.28
N ALA A 9 -12.95 -7.80 -7.89
CA ALA A 9 -13.71 -7.80 -6.64
C ALA A 9 -12.82 -7.47 -5.42
N ASP A 10 -11.55 -7.88 -5.48
CA ASP A 10 -10.53 -7.55 -4.48
C ASP A 10 -10.20 -6.05 -4.45
N ASP A 11 -9.97 -5.42 -5.61
CA ASP A 11 -9.71 -3.97 -5.69
C ASP A 11 -10.85 -3.14 -5.11
N ARG A 12 -12.11 -3.51 -5.41
CA ARG A 12 -13.30 -2.85 -4.83
C ARG A 12 -13.41 -3.06 -3.32
N SER A 13 -12.98 -4.21 -2.82
CA SER A 13 -13.02 -4.51 -1.38
C SER A 13 -11.95 -3.72 -0.64
N LEU A 14 -10.76 -3.61 -1.21
CA LEU A 14 -9.67 -2.78 -0.72
C LEU A 14 -10.06 -1.30 -0.71
N ASP A 15 -10.60 -0.77 -1.80
CA ASP A 15 -11.07 0.61 -1.92
C ASP A 15 -12.06 0.98 -0.79
N ARG A 16 -13.09 0.15 -0.58
CA ARG A 16 -14.06 0.35 0.51
C ARG A 16 -13.40 0.33 1.89
N ALA A 17 -12.46 -0.58 2.12
CA ALA A 17 -11.75 -0.68 3.38
C ALA A 17 -10.87 0.56 3.63
N LEU A 18 -10.16 1.05 2.61
CA LEU A 18 -9.37 2.27 2.66
C LEU A 18 -10.25 3.50 2.93
N CYS A 19 -11.36 3.65 2.22
CA CYS A 19 -12.32 4.73 2.48
C CYS A 19 -12.85 4.71 3.92
N ALA A 20 -13.20 3.52 4.44
CA ALA A 20 -13.68 3.38 5.81
C ALA A 20 -12.59 3.72 6.84
N ALA A 21 -11.34 3.32 6.60
CA ALA A 21 -10.21 3.64 7.47
C ALA A 21 -9.91 5.15 7.46
N HIS A 22 -9.92 5.80 6.29
CA HIS A 22 -9.79 7.26 6.19
C HIS A 22 -10.90 8.00 6.90
N ALA A 23 -12.17 7.59 6.73
CA ALA A 23 -13.31 8.23 7.39
C ALA A 23 -13.22 8.17 8.93
N ARG A 24 -12.49 7.18 9.46
CA ARG A 24 -12.26 6.98 10.89
C ARG A 24 -10.92 7.53 11.40
N ALA A 25 -10.10 8.12 10.51
CA ALA A 25 -8.71 8.49 10.79
C ALA A 25 -7.89 7.33 11.40
N ASP A 26 -8.16 6.09 10.98
CA ASP A 26 -7.55 4.89 11.53
C ASP A 26 -6.21 4.60 10.83
N ALA A 27 -5.16 5.31 11.26
CA ALA A 27 -3.83 5.20 10.68
C ALA A 27 -3.29 3.76 10.76
N GLY A 28 -3.59 3.02 11.82
CA GLY A 28 -3.20 1.62 11.96
C GLY A 28 -3.83 0.72 10.91
N ALA A 29 -5.12 0.93 10.62
CA ALA A 29 -5.80 0.23 9.53
C ALA A 29 -5.23 0.61 8.16
N LEU A 30 -4.98 1.90 7.91
CA LEU A 30 -4.39 2.38 6.66
C LEU A 30 -3.03 1.73 6.39
N ILE A 31 -2.13 1.73 7.38
CA ILE A 31 -0.80 1.10 7.27
C ILE A 31 -0.93 -0.37 6.86
N ARG A 32 -1.79 -1.14 7.54
CA ARG A 32 -1.97 -2.58 7.27
C ARG A 32 -2.58 -2.84 5.90
N LEU A 33 -3.59 -2.06 5.51
CA LEU A 33 -4.28 -2.23 4.22
C LEU A 33 -3.35 -1.91 3.04
N TYR A 34 -2.57 -0.82 3.15
CA TYR A 34 -1.59 -0.47 2.13
C TYR A 34 -0.44 -1.46 2.04
N ASP A 35 0.08 -1.96 3.17
CA ASP A 35 1.12 -3.00 3.15
C ASP A 35 0.60 -4.31 2.51
N ALA A 36 -0.59 -4.75 2.89
CA ALA A 36 -1.21 -5.95 2.30
C ALA A 36 -1.41 -5.80 0.79
N ALA A 37 -1.85 -4.62 0.33
CA ALA A 37 -1.99 -4.31 -1.08
C ALA A 37 -0.64 -4.36 -1.82
N ALA A 38 0.41 -3.79 -1.22
CA ALA A 38 1.77 -3.84 -1.75
C ALA A 38 2.25 -5.28 -1.94
N GLN A 39 2.09 -6.11 -0.91
CA GLN A 39 2.47 -7.52 -0.94
C GLN A 39 1.72 -8.30 -2.02
N ARG A 40 0.43 -8.04 -2.20
CA ARG A 40 -0.37 -8.67 -3.26
C ARG A 40 0.12 -8.30 -4.65
N ARG A 41 0.36 -7.00 -4.91
CA ARG A 41 0.89 -6.55 -6.21
C ARG A 41 2.27 -7.11 -6.49
N LEU A 42 3.12 -7.24 -5.47
CA LEU A 42 4.43 -7.85 -5.61
C LEU A 42 4.32 -9.33 -5.99
N ALA A 43 3.42 -10.07 -5.35
CA ALA A 43 3.13 -11.47 -5.69
C ALA A 43 2.60 -11.64 -7.13
N ASP A 44 1.84 -10.65 -7.63
CA ASP A 44 1.37 -10.59 -9.02
C ASP A 44 2.45 -10.10 -10.01
N GLY A 45 3.69 -9.86 -9.57
CA GLY A 45 4.78 -9.34 -10.39
C GLY A 45 4.64 -7.87 -10.80
N ARG A 46 3.70 -7.14 -10.19
CA ARG A 46 3.42 -5.72 -10.47
C ARG A 46 4.23 -4.81 -9.55
N LEU A 47 5.54 -4.76 -9.73
CA LEU A 47 6.47 -4.03 -8.86
C LEU A 47 6.12 -2.55 -8.70
N ASP A 48 5.84 -1.80 -9.77
CA ASP A 48 5.47 -0.38 -9.67
C ASP A 48 4.21 -0.16 -8.81
N ALA A 49 3.21 -1.02 -8.96
CA ALA A 49 1.99 -0.97 -8.15
C ALA A 49 2.26 -1.36 -6.69
N ALA A 50 3.16 -2.31 -6.46
CA ALA A 50 3.58 -2.68 -5.10
C ALA A 50 4.27 -1.50 -4.40
N CYS A 51 5.22 -0.85 -5.07
CA CYS A 51 5.92 0.31 -4.53
C CYS A 51 4.97 1.48 -4.30
N PHE A 52 3.99 1.71 -5.18
CA PHE A 52 2.96 2.73 -4.96
C PHE A 52 2.23 2.52 -3.62
N TYR A 53 1.71 1.32 -3.37
CA TYR A 53 1.03 1.05 -2.09
C TYR A 53 1.98 1.06 -0.89
N LEU A 54 3.21 0.57 -1.07
CA LEU A 54 4.22 0.57 0.00
C LEU A 54 4.60 1.99 0.43
N THR A 55 4.69 2.94 -0.51
CA THR A 55 4.91 4.36 -0.19
C THR A 55 3.77 4.93 0.65
N HIS A 56 2.51 4.58 0.36
CA HIS A 56 1.38 5.01 1.18
C HIS A 56 1.41 4.40 2.59
N ALA A 57 1.77 3.10 2.73
CA ALA A 57 1.97 2.47 4.03
C ALA A 57 3.08 3.19 4.82
N TYR A 58 4.18 3.54 4.15
CA TYR A 58 5.30 4.28 4.75
C TYR A 58 4.91 5.67 5.24
N VAL A 59 4.25 6.47 4.41
CA VAL A 59 3.80 7.82 4.78
C VAL A 59 2.89 7.78 6.01
N HIS A 60 1.88 6.91 6.01
CA HIS A 60 0.99 6.80 7.18
C HIS A 60 1.70 6.25 8.42
N ALA A 61 2.71 5.39 8.26
CA ALA A 61 3.53 4.94 9.38
C ALA A 61 4.37 6.10 9.97
N LEU A 62 4.93 6.98 9.13
CA LEU A 62 5.61 8.18 9.60
C LEU A 62 4.67 9.12 10.34
N GLU A 63 3.50 9.41 9.76
CA GLU A 63 2.49 10.29 10.35
C GLU A 63 2.00 9.78 11.71
N ALA A 64 1.89 8.45 11.86
CA ALA A 64 1.47 7.80 13.11
C ALA A 64 2.60 7.58 14.12
N GLY A 65 3.87 7.86 13.76
CA GLY A 65 5.03 7.52 14.59
C GLY A 65 5.23 6.02 14.79
N SER A 66 4.80 5.19 13.82
CA SER A 66 4.89 3.72 13.87
C SER A 66 6.30 3.23 13.54
N ASP A 67 6.83 2.29 14.33
CA ASP A 67 8.11 1.63 14.10
C ASP A 67 8.18 0.90 12.74
N GLN A 68 7.03 0.58 12.14
CA GLN A 68 6.96 -0.05 10.82
C GLN A 68 7.53 0.84 9.70
N ALA A 69 7.60 2.16 9.90
CA ALA A 69 8.13 3.09 8.91
C ALA A 69 9.56 2.71 8.46
N SER A 70 10.41 2.32 9.40
CA SER A 70 11.79 1.89 9.12
C SER A 70 11.85 0.63 8.24
N ALA A 71 10.93 -0.31 8.45
CA ALA A 71 10.85 -1.53 7.65
C ALA A 71 10.36 -1.25 6.22
N PHE A 72 9.38 -0.35 6.07
CA PHE A 72 8.89 0.04 4.74
C PHE A 72 9.93 0.80 3.94
N ARG A 73 10.65 1.74 4.59
CA ARG A 73 11.80 2.44 4.02
C ARG A 73 12.86 1.50 3.48
N ALA A 74 13.24 0.48 4.25
CA ALA A 74 14.22 -0.52 3.81
C ALA A 74 13.76 -1.27 2.55
N ARG A 75 12.48 -1.67 2.48
CA ARG A 75 11.89 -2.32 1.31
C ARG A 75 11.82 -1.40 0.08
N LEU A 76 11.51 -0.12 0.27
CA LEU A 76 11.51 0.87 -0.83
C LEU A 76 12.93 1.08 -1.38
N ARG A 77 13.94 1.14 -0.52
CA ARG A 77 15.36 1.22 -0.92
C ARG A 77 15.81 -0.01 -1.70
N ASP A 78 15.45 -1.22 -1.27
CA ASP A 78 15.75 -2.47 -1.97
C ASP A 78 15.21 -2.46 -3.42
N HIS A 79 14.02 -1.87 -3.62
CA HIS A 79 13.41 -1.71 -4.94
C HIS A 79 13.90 -0.48 -5.73
N GLY A 80 14.90 0.27 -5.22
CA GLY A 80 15.43 1.48 -5.85
C GLY A 80 14.43 2.64 -5.93
N ARG A 81 13.46 2.70 -5.01
CA ARG A 81 12.40 3.72 -4.96
C ARG A 81 12.57 4.76 -3.86
N GLU A 82 13.64 4.69 -3.10
CA GLU A 82 14.00 5.66 -2.07
C GLU A 82 15.54 5.71 -1.91
N ASP A 83 16.10 6.89 -1.55
CA ASP A 83 17.55 7.15 -1.42
C ASP A 83 18.00 7.26 0.05
#